data_AF-A0A2N8KQG2-F1
#
_entry.id   AF-A0A2N8KQG2-F1
#
_cell.length_a   1.000
_cell.length_b   1.000
_cell.length_c   1.000
_cell.angle_alpha   90.00
_cell.angle_beta   90.00
_cell.angle_gamma   90.00
#
_symmetry.space_group_name_H-M   'P 1'
#
loop_
_entity.id
_entity.type
_entity.pdbx_description
1 polymer ?
#
loop_
_entity_poly.entity_id
_entity_poly.type
_entity_poly.pdbx_seq_one_letter_code
_entity_poly.pdbx_strand_id
1 'polypeptide(L)' 'MALHRFEKGELGHWLRVVADNGEPGAEQTEVPEHVAKALETLRCIQAGADGQWRITDKGRLALRMEEPGAIHLR' A
#
# COMPACT_ATOMS: atom_id res chain seq x y z
N MET A 1 -16.25 2.45 13.37
CA MET A 1 -15.53 3.28 12.39
C MET A 1 -15.67 2.61 11.03
N ALA A 2 -16.11 3.34 10.00
CA ALA A 2 -16.15 2.79 8.66
C ALA A 2 -14.71 2.57 8.18
N LEU A 3 -14.39 1.36 7.72
CA LEU A 3 -13.14 1.10 7.03
C LEU A 3 -13.18 1.88 5.71
N HIS A 4 -12.11 2.59 5.36
CA HIS A 4 -12.01 3.25 4.05
C HIS A 4 -12.38 2.25 2.95
N ARG A 5 -13.27 2.62 2.05
CA ARG A 5 -13.66 1.79 0.92
C ARG A 5 -12.88 2.26 -0.29
N PHE A 6 -11.83 1.51 -0.63
CA PHE A 6 -11.00 1.81 -1.79
C PHE A 6 -11.82 1.78 -3.09
N GLU A 7 -11.70 2.84 -3.88
CA GLU A 7 -12.17 2.85 -5.27
C GLU A 7 -11.27 1.99 -6.16
N LYS A 8 -11.74 1.69 -7.38
CA LYS A 8 -10.97 0.87 -8.33
C LYS A 8 -9.62 1.53 -8.62
N GLY A 9 -8.53 0.81 -8.39
CA GLY A 9 -7.15 1.28 -8.59
C GLY A 9 -6.61 2.16 -7.46
N GLU A 10 -7.44 2.61 -6.53
CA GLU A 10 -7.01 3.43 -5.39
C GLU A 10 -6.11 2.63 -4.43
N LEU A 11 -6.46 1.36 -4.19
CA LEU A 11 -5.64 0.46 -3.37
C LEU A 11 -4.24 0.28 -3.97
N GLY A 12 -4.15 -0.01 -5.27
CA GLY A 12 -2.88 -0.17 -5.97
C GLY A 12 -2.05 1.10 -5.97
N HIS A 13 -2.68 2.27 -6.18
CA HIS A 13 -2.03 3.57 -6.10
C HIS A 13 -1.37 3.79 -4.74
N TRP A 14 -2.12 3.64 -3.64
CA TRP A 14 -1.57 3.89 -2.30
C TRP A 14 -0.52 2.86 -1.88
N LEU A 15 -0.66 1.60 -2.30
CA LEU A 15 0.37 0.59 -2.08
C LEU A 15 1.66 0.91 -2.82
N ARG A 16 1.57 1.48 -4.03
CA ARG A 16 2.73 1.96 -4.79
C ARG A 16 3.42 3.10 -4.05
N VAL A 17 2.66 4.10 -3.61
CA VAL A 17 3.19 5.23 -2.82
C VAL A 17 3.95 4.75 -1.59
N VAL A 18 3.38 3.82 -0.82
CA VAL A 18 4.07 3.28 0.37
C VAL A 18 5.33 2.47 0.00
N ALA A 19 5.32 1.75 -1.12
CA ALA A 19 6.50 1.04 -1.59
C ALA A 19 7.61 2.01 -2.00
N ASP A 20 7.27 3.04 -2.78
CA ASP A 20 8.21 4.04 -3.28
C ASP A 20 8.81 4.87 -2.13
N ASN A 21 8.01 5.26 -1.15
CA ASN A 21 8.46 5.93 0.08
C ASN A 21 9.45 5.07 0.91
N GLY A 22 9.50 3.76 0.69
CA GLY A 22 10.42 2.85 1.37
C GLY A 22 11.80 2.77 0.72
N GLU A 23 11.98 3.33 -0.48
CA GLU A 23 13.23 3.25 -1.22
C GLU A 23 14.25 4.30 -0.72
N PRO A 24 15.56 3.96 -0.63
CA PRO A 24 16.57 4.89 -0.17
C PRO A 24 16.67 6.15 -1.04
N GLY A 25 16.44 7.32 -0.44
CA GLY A 25 16.51 8.61 -1.14
C GLY A 25 15.26 8.97 -1.96
N ALA A 26 14.17 8.21 -1.82
CA ALA A 26 12.90 8.56 -2.43
C ALA A 26 12.29 9.84 -1.85
N GLU A 27 11.48 10.52 -2.66
CA GLU A 27 10.67 11.64 -2.20
C GLU A 27 9.51 11.12 -1.36
N GLN A 28 9.38 11.63 -0.14
CA GLN A 28 8.31 11.21 0.78
C GLN A 28 6.98 11.82 0.36
N THR A 29 6.07 10.97 -0.11
CA THR A 29 4.68 11.36 -0.37
C THR A 29 3.82 11.06 0.85
N GLU A 30 3.02 12.03 1.30
CA GLU A 30 2.13 11.83 2.44
C GLU A 30 0.99 10.85 2.10
N VAL A 31 0.77 9.87 2.98
CA VAL A 31 -0.37 8.95 2.88
C VAL A 31 -1.45 9.43 3.85
N PRO A 32 -2.67 9.74 3.37
CA PRO A 32 -3.76 10.19 4.24
C PRO A 32 -4.01 9.20 5.40
N GLU A 33 -4.24 9.72 6.61
CA GLU A 33 -4.37 8.89 7.82
C GLU A 33 -5.42 7.78 7.70
N HIS A 34 -6.58 8.10 7.11
CA HIS A 34 -7.67 7.13 6.92
C HIS A 34 -7.29 6.00 5.95
N VAL A 35 -6.48 6.31 4.93
CA VAL A 35 -5.92 5.32 3.99
C VAL A 35 -4.90 4.45 4.71
N ALA A 36 -3.94 5.06 5.42
CA ALA A 36 -2.93 4.34 6.17
C ALA A 36 -3.56 3.36 7.18
N LYS A 37 -4.57 3.81 7.93
CA LYS A 37 -5.32 2.98 8.88
C LYS A 37 -6.05 1.82 8.21
N ALA A 38 -6.63 2.04 7.03
CA ALA A 38 -7.28 0.97 6.27
C ALA A 38 -6.26 -0.04 5.74
N LEU A 39 -5.14 0.41 5.18
CA LEU A 39 -4.05 -0.44 4.72
C LEU A 39 -3.43 -1.27 5.86
N GLU A 40 -3.24 -0.66 7.03
CA GLU A 40 -2.75 -1.32 8.23
C GLU A 40 -3.76 -2.37 8.74
N THR A 41 -5.05 -2.04 8.75
CA THR A 41 -6.12 -3.00 9.12
C THR A 41 -6.15 -4.20 8.17
N LEU A 42 -5.93 -3.94 6.87
CA LEU A 42 -5.78 -4.98 5.86
C LEU A 42 -4.42 -5.69 5.92
N ARG A 43 -3.53 -5.30 6.83
CA ARG A 43 -2.15 -5.82 6.99
C ARG A 43 -1.31 -5.68 5.73
N CYS A 44 -1.58 -4.67 4.90
CA CYS A 44 -0.79 -4.37 3.72
C CYS A 44 0.47 -3.57 4.08
N ILE A 45 0.40 -2.76 5.13
CA ILE A 45 1.51 -1.94 5.63
C ILE A 45 1.68 -2.12 7.14
N GLN A 46 2.82 -1.69 7.67
CA GLN A 46 3.14 -1.66 9.10
C GLN A 46 4.00 -0.45 9.44
N ALA A 47 3.97 0.00 10.70
CA ALA A 47 4.85 1.07 11.15
C ALA A 47 6.32 0.61 11.16
N GLY A 48 7.19 1.40 10.54
CA GLY A 48 8.64 1.28 10.58
C GLY A 48 9.23 1.90 11.84
N ALA A 49 10.48 1.53 12.15
CA ALA A 49 11.21 2.05 13.32
C ALA A 49 11.54 3.56 13.24
N ASP A 50 11.47 4.11 12.03
CA ASP A 50 11.66 5.50 11.64
C ASP A 50 10.37 6.32 11.65
N GLY A 51 9.24 5.71 12.05
CA GLY A 51 7.91 6.34 11.98
C GLY A 51 7.32 6.39 10.57
N GLN A 52 7.95 5.75 9.58
CA GLN A 52 7.44 5.65 8.22
C GLN A 52 6.66 4.36 8.00
N TRP A 53 5.68 4.38 7.11
CA TRP A 53 4.96 3.16 6.72
C TRP A 53 5.85 2.27 5.85
N ARG A 54 5.89 0.98 6.17
CA ARG A 54 6.59 -0.04 5.39
C ARG A 54 5.62 -1.02 4.78
N ILE A 55 5.78 -1.30 3.48
CA ILE A 55 4.98 -2.32 2.81
C ILE A 55 5.37 -3.73 3.30
N THR A 56 4.36 -4.53 3.61
CA THR A 56 4.51 -5.94 4.01
C THR A 56 4.57 -6.86 2.79
N ASP A 57 4.89 -8.14 2.99
CA ASP A 57 4.79 -9.14 1.91
C ASP A 57 3.37 -9.27 1.36
N LYS A 58 2.35 -9.18 2.23
CA LYS A 58 0.95 -9.16 1.82
C LYS A 58 0.64 -7.92 0.97
N GLY A 59 1.13 -6.75 1.36
CA GLY A 59 0.98 -5.52 0.60
C GLY A 59 1.62 -5.61 -0.78
N ARG A 60 2.83 -6.18 -0.87
CA ARG A 60 3.51 -6.44 -2.14
C ARG A 60 2.72 -7.39 -3.03
N LEU A 61 2.15 -8.46 -2.47
CA LEU A 61 1.30 -9.38 -3.22
C LEU A 61 0.03 -8.68 -3.74
N ALA A 62 -0.66 -7.93 -2.89
CA ALA A 62 -1.86 -7.18 -3.27
C ALA A 62 -1.56 -6.16 -4.39
N LEU A 63 -0.42 -5.47 -4.32
CA LEU A 63 0.03 -4.55 -5.35
C LEU A 63 0.24 -5.24 -6.70
N ARG A 64 0.86 -6.43 -6.71
CA ARG A 64 1.00 -7.23 -7.95
C ARG A 64 -0.36 -7.69 -8.48
N MET A 65 -1.31 -8.04 -7.61
CA MET A 65 -2.64 -8.51 -8.01
C MET A 65 -3.50 -7.43 -8.68
N GLU A 66 -3.22 -6.14 -8.42
CA GLU A 66 -3.86 -5.02 -9.11
C GLU A 66 -3.28 -4.78 -10.51
N GLU A 67 -2.13 -5.36 -10.86
CA GLU A 67 -1.53 -5.19 -12.18
C GLU A 67 -2.36 -5.94 -13.25
N PRO A 68 -2.56 -5.37 -14.45
CA PRO A 68 -3.40 -5.97 -15.51
C PRO A 68 -2.99 -7.40 -15.94
N GLY A 69 -1.78 -7.84 -15.60
CA GLY A 69 -1.25 -9.17 -15.91
C GLY A 69 -1.48 -10.23 -14.81
N ALA A 70 -1.97 -9.87 -13.62
CA ALA A 70 -2.07 -10.81 -12.50
C ALA A 70 -3.15 -11.90 -12.67
N ILE A 71 -4.07 -11.70 -13.61
CA ILE A 71 -5.13 -12.66 -13.97
C ILE A 71 -4.82 -13.29 -15.32
N HIS A 72 -3.59 -13.74 -15.58
CA HIS A 72 -3.29 -14.66 -16.68
C HIS A 72 -2.12 -15.57 -16.30
N LEU A 73 -2.38 -16.55 -15.42
CA LEU A 73 -1.61 -17.79 -15.41
C LEU A 73 -2.35 -18.77 -16.33
N ARG A 74 -1.83 -18.94 -17.55
CA ARG A 74 -2.11 -20.11 -18.39
C ARG A 74 -0.97 -21.10 -18.24
#